data_AF-A0A7K4YCX3-F1
#
_entry.id   AF-A0A7K4YCX3-F1
#
_cell.length_a   1.000
_cell.length_b   1.000
_cell.length_c   1.000
_cell.angle_alpha   90.00
_cell.angle_beta   90.00
_cell.angle_gamma   90.00
#
_symmetry.space_group_name_H-M   'P 1'
#
loop_
_entity.id
_entity.type
_entity.pdbx_description
1 polymer ?
#
loop_
_entity_poly.entity_id
_entity_poly.type
_entity_poly.pdbx_seq_one_letter_code
_entity_poly.pdbx_strand_id
1 'polypeptide(L)'
;MAEPGGPMRLKEWLIAQIDSGRYPGLRWENRHRTLFRIPWKHAAKQDYRQQQDAALFKAWAIYKGKYHEGTDKADPSTWKTRLRCALNKSTDFQEVPERSQLDISEPYKVYQIVSEGARNAGTRSPPQGSAAGSPEEESQKGTIEMCHVSPLTMLPAHPAERGYHVRGVFYGWNPTHSHLLPGPPSYLPVEDVNHSDCWLHVRLYYCDVLVKEVTTRTAEGCRIASRAVPADSERLYGPSCMEQIEFPPPRALSGSGRVASMTDVLERLLPHLERGVLLWVAPEGVFMKRQCQGRVYWNGPLAPHRDWPNKLEREKTYKLLDTQQFLQQLRGYLSHGQPTPQYQIHLCFGEEYPTSAGHHFQKLIMAHVEPVFARELFHHAQHMGPALLHGSPHPCAPGASSHIIHVLKQLCQP
;
A
#
# COMPACT_ATOMS: atom_id res chain seq x y z
N MET A 1 -11.90 44.37 -30.37
CA MET A 1 -10.73 43.53 -30.06
C MET A 1 -10.67 43.36 -28.55
N ALA A 2 -10.19 42.23 -28.03
CA ALA A 2 -10.11 42.00 -26.58
C ALA A 2 -8.69 42.31 -26.07
N GLU A 3 -8.60 42.96 -24.92
CA GLU A 3 -7.33 43.25 -24.23
C GLU A 3 -6.53 41.96 -23.97
N PRO A 4 -5.21 41.94 -24.20
CA PRO A 4 -4.37 40.82 -23.83
C PRO A 4 -4.18 40.79 -22.31
N GLY A 5 -5.03 40.01 -21.62
CA GLY A 5 -4.94 39.80 -20.18
C GLY A 5 -3.50 39.45 -19.75
N GLY A 6 -3.05 40.09 -18.67
CA GLY A 6 -1.66 40.01 -18.19
C GLY A 6 -1.18 38.57 -17.94
N PRO A 7 0.15 38.33 -17.93
CA PRO A 7 0.72 36.98 -17.99
C PRO A 7 0.33 36.13 -16.78
N MET A 8 -0.70 35.30 -16.98
CA MET A 8 -1.22 34.30 -16.04
C MET A 8 -0.09 33.49 -15.40
N ARG A 9 -0.19 33.28 -14.08
CA ARG A 9 0.72 32.46 -13.29
C ARG A 9 0.58 30.99 -13.69
N LEU A 10 1.57 30.16 -13.33
CA LEU A 10 1.55 28.71 -13.64
C LEU A 10 0.26 28.03 -13.16
N LYS A 11 -0.25 28.43 -11.98
CA LYS A 11 -1.53 27.96 -11.40
C LYS A 11 -2.70 28.18 -12.36
N GLU A 12 -2.99 29.44 -12.67
CA GLU A 12 -4.07 29.87 -13.56
C GLU A 12 -3.94 29.26 -14.96
N TRP A 13 -2.73 29.29 -15.54
CA TRP A 13 -2.47 28.76 -16.87
C TRP A 13 -2.73 27.25 -16.94
N LEU A 14 -2.30 26.49 -15.94
CA LEU A 14 -2.44 25.03 -15.92
C LEU A 14 -3.89 24.62 -15.64
N ILE A 15 -4.61 25.34 -14.77
CA ILE A 15 -6.06 25.19 -14.58
C ILE A 15 -6.78 25.37 -15.92
N ALA A 16 -6.48 26.44 -16.66
CA ALA A 16 -7.06 26.68 -17.98
C ALA A 16 -6.69 25.57 -19.00
N GLN A 17 -5.52 24.96 -18.91
CA GLN A 17 -5.17 23.82 -19.78
C GLN A 17 -5.96 22.55 -19.43
N ILE A 18 -6.15 22.27 -18.14
CA ILE A 18 -6.96 21.14 -17.66
C ILE A 18 -8.42 21.31 -18.10
N ASP A 19 -9.01 22.47 -17.82
CA ASP A 19 -10.41 22.78 -18.16
C ASP A 19 -10.65 22.85 -19.68
N SER A 20 -9.63 23.15 -20.49
CA SER A 20 -9.75 23.14 -21.95
C SER A 20 -9.96 21.74 -22.56
N GLY A 21 -9.65 20.66 -21.82
CA GLY A 21 -9.75 19.28 -22.30
C GLY A 21 -8.82 18.89 -23.47
N ARG A 22 -8.00 19.81 -23.99
CA ARG A 22 -7.23 19.66 -25.24
C ARG A 22 -6.07 18.67 -25.18
N TYR A 23 -5.69 18.20 -24.00
CA TYR A 23 -4.48 17.40 -23.77
C TYR A 23 -4.88 16.00 -23.26
N PRO A 24 -4.82 14.93 -24.07
CA PRO A 24 -5.24 13.60 -23.67
C PRO A 24 -4.62 13.15 -22.34
N GLY A 25 -5.46 12.78 -21.37
CA GLY A 25 -5.04 12.32 -20.05
C GLY A 25 -4.82 13.41 -19.00
N LEU A 26 -4.61 14.68 -19.37
CA LEU A 26 -4.61 15.82 -18.45
C LEU A 26 -6.05 16.07 -17.96
N ARG A 27 -6.32 15.86 -16.68
CA ARG A 27 -7.67 16.04 -16.10
C ARG A 27 -7.64 16.22 -14.59
N TRP A 28 -8.75 16.73 -14.06
CA TRP A 28 -9.08 16.62 -12.63
C TRP A 28 -9.30 15.17 -12.22
N GLU A 29 -8.78 14.80 -11.05
CA GLU A 29 -8.95 13.49 -10.41
C GLU A 29 -9.96 13.54 -9.24
N ASN A 30 -10.42 14.73 -8.83
CA ASN A 30 -11.50 14.89 -7.85
C ASN A 30 -12.53 15.97 -8.25
N ARG A 31 -13.77 15.83 -7.75
CA ARG A 31 -14.88 16.77 -8.04
C ARG A 31 -14.61 18.19 -7.53
N HIS A 32 -13.81 18.33 -6.47
CA HIS A 32 -13.47 19.61 -5.85
C HIS A 32 -12.39 20.40 -6.62
N ARG A 33 -11.85 19.87 -7.73
CA ARG A 33 -10.81 20.51 -8.54
C ARG A 33 -9.57 20.93 -7.74
N THR A 34 -9.13 20.08 -6.82
CA THR A 34 -7.89 20.27 -6.03
C THR A 34 -6.84 19.20 -6.32
N LEU A 35 -7.19 18.09 -6.98
CA LEU A 35 -6.26 17.06 -7.45
C LEU A 35 -6.40 16.91 -8.96
N PHE A 36 -5.28 16.92 -9.69
CA PHE A 36 -5.23 16.70 -11.14
C PHE A 36 -4.03 15.83 -11.51
N ARG A 37 -4.09 15.21 -12.69
CA ARG A 37 -2.99 14.39 -13.22
C ARG A 37 -2.41 14.96 -14.51
N ILE A 38 -1.10 14.78 -14.71
CA ILE A 38 -0.36 15.16 -15.92
C ILE A 38 0.21 13.90 -16.58
N PRO A 39 -0.03 13.65 -17.88
CA PRO A 39 0.65 12.59 -18.64
C PRO A 39 2.17 12.75 -18.58
N TRP A 40 2.89 11.64 -18.35
CA TRP A 40 4.32 11.66 -18.04
C TRP A 40 5.16 10.68 -18.86
N LYS A 41 4.69 10.29 -20.05
CA LYS A 41 5.36 9.34 -20.96
C LYS A 41 6.84 9.72 -21.21
N HIS A 42 7.70 8.72 -21.31
CA HIS A 42 9.13 8.89 -21.54
C HIS A 42 9.41 8.83 -23.05
N ALA A 43 10.21 9.78 -23.56
CA ALA A 43 10.53 9.89 -24.98
C ALA A 43 11.34 8.71 -25.56
N ALA A 44 11.86 7.83 -24.70
CA ALA A 44 12.57 6.61 -25.07
C ALA A 44 11.65 5.36 -25.16
N LYS A 45 10.34 5.47 -24.88
CA LYS A 45 9.40 4.38 -25.18
C LYS A 45 9.13 4.32 -26.70
N GLN A 46 9.01 3.11 -27.25
CA GLN A 46 8.68 2.90 -28.68
C GLN A 46 7.31 3.48 -29.09
N ASP A 47 6.37 3.59 -28.15
CA ASP A 47 5.01 4.11 -28.36
C ASP A 47 4.86 5.61 -28.03
N TYR A 48 5.97 6.37 -28.05
CA TYR A 48 6.00 7.81 -27.80
C TYR A 48 5.61 8.63 -29.03
N ARG A 49 4.45 9.29 -28.97
CA ARG A 49 3.87 10.12 -30.03
C ARG A 49 4.13 11.58 -29.72
N GLN A 50 5.25 12.13 -30.21
CA GLN A 50 5.70 13.50 -29.90
C GLN A 50 4.59 14.57 -29.98
N GLN A 51 3.72 14.55 -30.99
CA GLN A 51 2.64 15.54 -31.13
C GLN A 51 1.61 15.50 -30.00
N GLN A 52 1.40 14.36 -29.35
CA GLN A 52 0.43 14.16 -28.28
C GLN A 52 1.12 14.18 -26.90
N ASP A 53 2.14 13.34 -26.73
CA ASP A 53 2.85 13.14 -25.46
C ASP A 53 3.77 14.32 -25.09
N ALA A 54 4.07 15.21 -26.04
CA ALA A 54 4.75 16.49 -25.78
C ALA A 54 3.80 17.70 -25.74
N ALA A 55 2.50 17.54 -26.05
CA ALA A 55 1.59 18.66 -26.36
C ALA A 55 1.50 19.72 -25.25
N LEU A 56 1.29 19.30 -24.00
CA LEU A 56 1.22 20.22 -22.85
C LEU A 56 2.56 20.90 -22.57
N PHE A 57 3.66 20.15 -22.68
CA PHE A 57 5.01 20.66 -22.46
C PHE A 57 5.39 21.70 -23.53
N LYS A 58 5.05 21.43 -24.80
CA LYS A 58 5.18 22.36 -25.94
C LYS A 58 4.36 23.63 -25.70
N ALA A 59 3.10 23.50 -25.29
CA ALA A 59 2.23 24.63 -25.00
C ALA A 59 2.79 25.53 -23.88
N TRP A 60 3.38 24.96 -22.83
CA TRP A 60 4.08 25.72 -21.79
C TRP A 60 5.33 26.44 -22.34
N ALA A 61 6.11 25.79 -23.21
CA ALA A 61 7.29 26.39 -23.83
C ALA A 61 6.94 27.57 -24.75
N ILE A 62 5.86 27.46 -25.53
CA ILE A 62 5.29 28.55 -26.34
C ILE A 62 4.81 29.69 -25.43
N TYR A 63 3.98 29.37 -24.43
CA TYR A 63 3.40 30.36 -23.51
C TYR A 63 4.46 31.16 -22.72
N LYS A 64 5.62 30.55 -22.43
CA LYS A 64 6.75 31.26 -21.79
C LYS A 64 7.69 31.99 -22.75
N GLY A 65 7.40 32.01 -24.05
CA GLY A 65 8.25 32.63 -25.07
C GLY A 65 9.62 31.97 -25.18
N LYS A 66 9.67 30.63 -25.05
CA LYS A 66 10.90 29.82 -25.09
C LYS A 66 10.84 28.70 -26.15
N TYR A 67 9.86 28.74 -27.03
CA TYR A 67 9.76 27.93 -28.25
C TYR A 67 8.80 28.62 -29.24
N HIS A 68 9.23 28.79 -30.48
CA HIS A 68 8.44 29.36 -31.57
C HIS A 68 8.15 28.28 -32.61
N GLU A 69 6.86 27.96 -32.79
CA GLU A 69 6.44 26.93 -33.73
C GLU A 69 6.72 27.33 -35.19
N GLY A 70 7.32 26.42 -35.96
CA GLY A 70 7.77 26.67 -37.34
C GLY A 70 9.19 27.25 -37.45
N THR A 71 9.70 27.94 -36.42
CA THR A 71 11.06 28.52 -36.41
C THR A 71 12.05 27.68 -35.62
N ASP A 72 11.69 27.30 -34.38
CA ASP A 72 12.59 26.60 -33.48
C ASP A 72 12.54 25.08 -33.72
N LYS A 73 13.71 24.42 -33.63
CA LYS A 73 13.80 22.95 -33.64
C LYS A 73 13.09 22.37 -32.41
N ALA A 74 12.23 21.38 -32.62
CA ALA A 74 11.44 20.77 -31.56
C ALA A 74 12.29 19.94 -30.58
N ASP A 75 12.17 20.20 -29.28
CA ASP A 75 12.83 19.44 -28.19
C ASP A 75 11.84 19.15 -27.03
N PRO A 76 11.16 17.99 -27.06
CA PRO A 76 10.27 17.55 -25.99
C PRO A 76 10.94 17.39 -24.62
N SER A 77 12.24 17.07 -24.58
CA SER A 77 12.99 16.82 -23.35
C SER A 77 13.26 18.12 -22.60
N THR A 78 13.65 19.18 -23.32
CA THR A 78 13.76 20.55 -22.78
C THR A 78 12.39 21.08 -22.35
N TRP A 79 11.33 20.89 -23.16
CA TRP A 79 9.99 21.33 -22.80
C TRP A 79 9.47 20.66 -21.51
N LYS A 80 9.60 19.33 -21.41
CA LYS A 80 9.19 18.55 -20.22
C LYS A 80 10.00 18.95 -18.99
N THR A 81 11.29 19.20 -19.16
CA THR A 81 12.16 19.70 -18.09
C THR A 81 11.74 21.09 -17.60
N ARG A 82 11.41 22.02 -18.51
CA ARG A 82 10.95 23.37 -18.15
C ARG A 82 9.64 23.35 -17.37
N LEU A 83 8.66 22.52 -17.73
CA LEU A 83 7.41 22.41 -16.94
C LEU A 83 7.65 21.73 -15.58
N ARG A 84 8.44 20.64 -15.53
CA ARG A 84 8.84 19.99 -14.27
C ARG A 84 9.50 20.98 -13.31
N CYS A 85 10.45 21.79 -13.79
CA CYS A 85 11.12 22.79 -12.97
C CYS A 85 10.22 23.95 -12.54
N ALA A 86 9.16 24.26 -13.31
CA ALA A 86 8.16 25.26 -12.92
C ALA A 86 7.21 24.73 -11.83
N LEU A 87 6.74 23.48 -11.97
CA LEU A 87 5.93 22.79 -10.96
C LEU A 87 6.69 22.66 -9.64
N ASN A 88 7.90 22.09 -9.67
CA ASN A 88 8.73 21.87 -8.47
C ASN A 88 9.18 23.15 -7.74
N LYS A 89 9.07 24.32 -8.38
CA LYS A 89 9.39 25.63 -7.78
C LYS A 89 8.16 26.42 -7.32
N SER A 90 6.95 25.94 -7.62
CA SER A 90 5.71 26.67 -7.29
C SER A 90 5.15 26.19 -5.95
N THR A 91 4.84 27.16 -5.08
CA THR A 91 4.15 26.91 -3.80
C THR A 91 2.68 26.55 -3.95
N ASP A 92 2.12 26.64 -5.17
CA ASP A 92 0.74 26.29 -5.48
C ASP A 92 0.53 24.78 -5.69
N PHE A 93 1.60 24.01 -5.84
CA PHE A 93 1.54 22.60 -6.23
C PHE A 93 2.34 21.71 -5.29
N GLN A 94 1.76 20.58 -4.92
CA GLN A 94 2.43 19.47 -4.24
C GLN A 94 2.29 18.21 -5.11
N GLU A 95 3.39 17.51 -5.41
CA GLU A 95 3.29 16.21 -6.05
C GLU A 95 2.73 15.17 -5.07
N VAL A 96 1.90 14.25 -5.55
CA VAL A 96 1.33 13.15 -4.76
C VAL A 96 1.80 11.81 -5.35
N PRO A 97 2.98 11.30 -4.95
CA PRO A 97 3.56 10.07 -5.50
C PRO A 97 2.64 8.86 -5.36
N GLU A 98 1.90 8.76 -4.26
CA GLU A 98 1.01 7.64 -3.90
C GLU A 98 -0.18 7.50 -4.85
N ARG A 99 -0.53 8.58 -5.58
CA ARG A 99 -1.59 8.59 -6.60
C ARG A 99 -1.04 8.55 -8.03
N SER A 100 0.27 8.59 -8.19
CA SER A 100 0.94 8.60 -9.50
C SER A 100 1.15 7.17 -10.03
N GLN A 101 1.04 6.98 -11.35
CA GLN A 101 1.25 5.68 -12.01
C GLN A 101 2.24 5.85 -13.16
N LEU A 102 3.49 5.42 -12.96
CA LEU A 102 4.57 5.54 -13.95
C LEU A 102 4.85 4.21 -14.67
N ASP A 103 4.36 3.11 -14.13
CA ASP A 103 4.55 1.71 -14.52
C ASP A 103 3.47 1.19 -15.49
N ILE A 104 2.80 2.09 -16.23
CA ILE A 104 1.67 1.78 -17.12
C ILE A 104 1.94 2.21 -18.57
N SER A 105 1.04 1.86 -19.49
CA SER A 105 1.12 2.22 -20.92
C SER A 105 1.16 3.75 -21.11
N GLU A 106 0.14 4.43 -20.59
CA GLU A 106 -0.04 5.89 -20.56
C GLU A 106 0.22 6.46 -19.16
N PRO A 107 1.50 6.56 -18.72
CA PRO A 107 1.85 6.93 -17.35
C PRO A 107 1.53 8.39 -17.04
N TYR A 108 1.27 8.68 -15.76
CA TYR A 108 0.94 10.00 -15.27
C TYR A 108 1.46 10.27 -13.86
N LYS A 109 1.66 11.56 -13.56
CA LYS A 109 1.89 12.07 -12.20
C LYS A 109 0.65 12.79 -11.69
N VAL A 110 0.39 12.73 -10.39
CA VAL A 110 -0.69 13.47 -9.71
C VAL A 110 -0.12 14.64 -8.92
N TYR A 111 -0.79 15.78 -9.01
CA TYR A 111 -0.46 17.00 -8.28
C TYR A 111 -1.70 17.51 -7.54
N GLN A 112 -1.50 17.99 -6.32
CA GLN A 112 -2.49 18.70 -5.51
C GLN A 112 -2.27 20.20 -5.61
N ILE A 113 -3.36 20.96 -5.74
CA ILE A 113 -3.35 22.41 -5.62
C ILE A 113 -3.42 22.80 -4.15
N VAL A 114 -2.43 23.56 -3.70
CA VAL A 114 -2.38 24.14 -2.36
C VAL A 114 -3.20 25.43 -2.35
N SER A 115 -4.10 25.53 -1.37
CA SER A 115 -4.88 26.73 -1.07
C SER A 115 -4.29 27.42 0.15
N GLU A 116 -4.07 28.74 0.09
CA GLU A 116 -3.28 29.48 1.10
C GLU A 116 -3.89 29.40 2.50
N GLY A 117 -5.22 29.35 2.61
CA GLY A 117 -5.94 29.19 3.88
C GLY A 117 -5.68 27.89 4.65
N ALA A 118 -5.04 26.88 4.04
CA ALA A 118 -4.72 25.62 4.72
C ALA A 118 -3.45 25.69 5.61
N ARG A 119 -2.68 26.79 5.58
CA ARG A 119 -1.39 26.90 6.28
C ARG A 119 -1.46 27.11 7.79
N ASN A 120 -2.63 27.37 8.35
CA ASN A 120 -2.81 27.69 9.78
C ASN A 120 -3.08 26.47 10.69
N ALA A 121 -2.93 25.25 10.19
CA ALA A 121 -3.14 24.01 10.96
C ALA A 121 -1.96 23.03 10.81
N GLY A 122 -1.06 23.01 11.79
CA GLY A 122 -0.26 21.81 12.08
C GLY A 122 1.20 21.73 11.62
N THR A 123 1.99 22.81 11.70
CA THR A 123 3.46 22.69 11.72
C THR A 123 4.01 23.12 13.07
N ARG A 124 4.35 22.14 13.93
CA ARG A 124 5.02 22.36 15.22
C ARG A 124 6.46 21.89 15.13
N SER A 125 7.36 22.79 14.72
CA SER A 125 8.82 22.63 14.84
C SER A 125 9.36 23.60 15.91
N PRO A 126 10.35 23.21 16.73
CA PRO A 126 10.90 24.09 17.78
C PRO A 126 11.61 25.35 17.22
N PRO A 127 11.73 26.42 18.01
CA PRO A 127 12.27 27.71 17.55
C PRO A 127 13.79 27.71 17.37
N GLN A 128 14.27 28.59 16.49
CA GLN A 128 15.69 28.96 16.39
C GLN A 128 16.09 29.91 17.52
N GLY A 129 17.35 29.85 17.95
CA GLY A 129 18.01 30.92 18.70
C GLY A 129 18.67 31.93 17.74
N SER A 130 18.54 33.22 18.02
CA SER A 130 18.97 34.31 17.14
C SER A 130 20.37 34.84 17.48
N ALA A 131 21.14 35.18 16.45
CA ALA A 131 22.13 36.28 16.46
C ALA A 131 22.38 36.74 15.01
N ALA A 132 22.80 38.00 14.82
CA ALA A 132 22.97 38.62 13.50
C ALA A 132 24.44 38.92 13.18
N GLY A 133 24.78 39.05 11.89
CA GLY A 133 26.10 39.54 11.46
C GLY A 133 26.39 39.30 9.96
N SER A 134 26.64 40.39 9.23
CA SER A 134 27.24 40.43 7.89
C SER A 134 28.01 41.76 7.79
N PRO A 135 29.11 41.86 7.01
CA PRO A 135 28.99 42.05 5.56
C PRO A 135 30.08 41.38 4.68
N GLU A 136 29.93 41.59 3.36
CA GLU A 136 30.88 41.73 2.23
C GLU A 136 32.41 41.51 2.45
N GLU A 137 33.20 40.97 1.50
CA GLU A 137 32.90 40.30 0.20
C GLU A 137 33.73 38.98 0.04
N GLU A 138 34.50 38.55 -0.99
CA GLU A 138 34.95 39.03 -2.32
C GLU A 138 35.26 37.78 -3.22
N SER A 139 35.78 37.93 -4.44
CA SER A 139 36.03 36.87 -5.42
C SER A 139 37.48 36.35 -5.45
N GLN A 140 37.68 35.02 -5.56
CA GLN A 140 38.79 34.46 -6.35
C GLN A 140 38.68 32.95 -6.66
N LYS A 141 39.66 32.43 -7.42
CA LYS A 141 39.61 31.18 -8.21
C LYS A 141 40.97 30.49 -8.17
N GLY A 142 41.07 29.28 -7.57
CA GLY A 142 42.36 28.61 -7.31
C GLY A 142 42.33 27.08 -7.42
N THR A 143 43.41 26.53 -7.98
CA THR A 143 43.59 25.12 -8.38
C THR A 143 44.05 24.19 -7.25
N ILE A 144 43.73 22.90 -7.40
CA ILE A 144 44.31 21.66 -6.82
C ILE A 144 45.73 21.80 -6.20
N GLU A 145 45.91 21.27 -4.98
CA GLU A 145 47.14 20.53 -4.60
C GLU A 145 46.84 19.45 -3.54
N MET A 146 47.81 18.60 -3.17
CA MET A 146 47.61 17.33 -2.42
C MET A 146 48.79 17.03 -1.45
N CYS A 147 48.66 15.95 -0.66
CA CYS A 147 49.58 15.43 0.38
C CYS A 147 49.37 16.08 1.78
N HIS A 148 49.68 15.43 2.92
CA HIS A 148 50.51 14.25 3.19
C HIS A 148 49.79 13.13 3.99
N VAL A 149 50.51 12.09 4.44
CA VAL A 149 49.98 10.72 4.68
C VAL A 149 50.42 10.07 6.01
N SER A 150 49.45 9.49 6.75
CA SER A 150 49.56 8.38 7.74
C SER A 150 50.39 8.59 9.02
N PRO A 151 50.38 7.64 10.01
CA PRO A 151 49.55 6.42 10.17
C PRO A 151 48.75 6.35 11.49
N LEU A 152 47.88 5.33 11.66
CA LEU A 152 47.69 4.61 12.95
C LEU A 152 46.87 3.30 12.79
N THR A 153 47.53 2.16 13.04
CA THR A 153 47.05 0.87 13.60
C THR A 153 45.87 0.09 12.94
N MET A 154 45.90 -1.24 13.07
CA MET A 154 44.97 -2.18 12.40
C MET A 154 43.85 -2.73 13.29
N LEU A 155 42.68 -2.96 12.67
CA LEU A 155 41.76 -4.14 12.77
C LEU A 155 41.48 -4.81 14.14
N PRO A 156 40.20 -5.17 14.43
CA PRO A 156 39.62 -6.37 13.80
C PRO A 156 38.14 -6.34 13.37
N ALA A 157 37.89 -7.17 12.34
CA ALA A 157 36.69 -7.92 11.93
C ALA A 157 35.23 -7.55 12.35
N HIS A 158 34.30 -7.74 11.40
CA HIS A 158 32.85 -7.85 11.61
C HIS A 158 32.47 -9.07 12.48
N PRO A 159 31.29 -9.03 13.15
CA PRO A 159 30.08 -9.63 12.56
C PRO A 159 29.00 -8.56 12.27
N ALA A 160 28.31 -8.54 11.13
CA ALA A 160 27.33 -9.51 10.60
C ALA A 160 25.91 -9.33 11.18
N GLU A 161 24.89 -9.42 10.31
CA GLU A 161 23.51 -8.99 10.57
C GLU A 161 22.81 -9.86 11.62
N ARG A 162 22.40 -9.27 12.76
CA ARG A 162 21.53 -9.95 13.74
C ARG A 162 20.07 -9.86 13.27
N GLY A 163 19.63 -10.84 12.49
CA GLY A 163 18.24 -10.99 12.10
C GLY A 163 17.32 -11.21 13.31
N TYR A 164 16.26 -10.42 13.44
CA TYR A 164 15.28 -10.55 14.53
C TYR A 164 14.33 -11.72 14.29
N HIS A 165 14.63 -12.89 14.86
CA HIS A 165 13.69 -14.00 14.95
C HIS A 165 12.68 -13.74 16.08
N VAL A 166 11.59 -13.05 15.76
CA VAL A 166 10.50 -12.78 16.71
C VAL A 166 9.57 -14.00 16.80
N ARG A 167 9.87 -14.94 17.70
CA ARG A 167 8.85 -15.88 18.20
C ARG A 167 7.97 -15.15 19.20
N GLY A 168 6.85 -14.60 18.73
CA GLY A 168 5.80 -14.06 19.58
C GLY A 168 4.99 -15.18 20.23
N VAL A 169 4.83 -15.14 21.55
CA VAL A 169 3.81 -15.91 22.27
C VAL A 169 2.55 -15.06 22.35
N PHE A 170 1.38 -15.64 22.06
CA PHE A 170 0.10 -14.92 22.13
C PHE A 170 -0.33 -14.67 23.59
N TYR A 171 -1.21 -13.68 23.79
CA TYR A 171 -1.38 -12.96 25.05
C TYR A 171 -1.77 -13.82 26.27
N GLY A 172 -0.90 -13.86 27.28
CA GLY A 172 -1.25 -14.22 28.65
C GLY A 172 -1.74 -13.01 29.46
N TRP A 173 -3.05 -12.77 29.50
CA TRP A 173 -3.65 -11.76 30.38
C TRP A 173 -3.91 -12.34 31.77
N ASN A 174 -3.01 -12.06 32.72
CA ASN A 174 -3.15 -12.40 34.14
C ASN A 174 -3.42 -11.14 34.97
N PRO A 175 -4.66 -10.88 35.42
CA PRO A 175 -5.01 -9.68 36.17
C PRO A 175 -4.86 -9.86 37.70
N THR A 176 -3.67 -10.22 38.19
CA THR A 176 -3.39 -10.27 39.64
C THR A 176 -1.91 -10.08 40.01
N HIS A 177 -1.71 -9.41 41.15
CA HIS A 177 -0.49 -9.27 41.95
C HIS A 177 0.73 -8.51 41.39
N SER A 178 1.08 -7.45 42.12
CA SER A 178 2.36 -6.76 42.13
C SER A 178 3.43 -7.49 42.97
N HIS A 179 4.67 -6.99 42.88
CA HIS A 179 5.85 -7.21 43.75
C HIS A 179 6.90 -8.29 43.34
N LEU A 180 8.00 -7.74 42.79
CA LEU A 180 9.41 -7.99 43.16
C LEU A 180 10.18 -9.28 42.73
N LEU A 181 11.32 -8.98 42.08
CA LEU A 181 12.60 -9.72 41.96
C LEU A 181 12.72 -10.91 40.96
N PRO A 182 13.92 -11.13 40.37
CA PRO A 182 14.16 -12.11 39.30
C PRO A 182 14.77 -13.43 39.77
N GLY A 183 14.48 -14.52 39.04
CA GLY A 183 15.13 -15.83 39.16
C GLY A 183 15.53 -16.41 37.78
N PRO A 184 16.42 -17.42 37.73
CA PRO A 184 17.00 -17.93 36.49
C PRO A 184 16.04 -18.83 35.67
N PRO A 185 16.26 -18.98 34.34
CA PRO A 185 15.34 -19.68 33.45
C PRO A 185 15.43 -21.21 33.56
N SER A 186 14.42 -21.83 34.16
CA SER A 186 14.19 -23.27 34.08
C SER A 186 13.48 -23.63 32.77
N TYR A 187 14.03 -24.57 32.00
CA TYR A 187 13.35 -25.12 30.82
C TYR A 187 12.14 -25.96 31.24
N LEU A 188 10.95 -25.58 30.77
CA LEU A 188 9.74 -26.40 30.79
C LEU A 188 9.18 -26.53 29.36
N PRO A 189 8.40 -27.58 29.05
CA PRO A 189 7.87 -27.80 27.71
C PRO A 189 6.91 -26.69 27.26
N VAL A 190 6.82 -26.48 25.94
CA VAL A 190 5.77 -25.63 25.36
C VAL A 190 4.47 -26.41 25.34
N GLU A 191 3.58 -26.10 26.29
CA GLU A 191 2.19 -26.60 26.28
C GLU A 191 1.37 -25.95 25.14
N ASP A 192 0.25 -26.56 24.77
CA ASP A 192 -0.47 -26.30 23.52
C ASP A 192 -0.79 -24.82 23.24
N VAL A 193 -0.07 -24.23 22.30
CA VAL A 193 -0.44 -22.95 21.67
C VAL A 193 -1.57 -23.21 20.69
N ASN A 194 -2.74 -22.59 20.90
CA ASN A 194 -3.92 -22.73 20.05
C ASN A 194 -3.59 -22.38 18.58
N HIS A 195 -3.35 -23.39 17.75
CA HIS A 195 -2.68 -23.19 16.46
C HIS A 195 -3.42 -22.25 15.50
N SER A 196 -4.75 -22.13 15.60
CA SER A 196 -5.55 -21.31 14.68
C SER A 196 -5.31 -19.80 14.79
N ASP A 197 -4.66 -19.33 15.85
CA ASP A 197 -4.44 -17.90 16.14
C ASP A 197 -3.62 -17.18 15.05
N CYS A 198 -2.72 -17.89 14.37
CA CYS A 198 -1.89 -17.35 13.28
C CYS A 198 -2.40 -17.71 11.87
N TRP A 199 -3.47 -18.50 11.74
CA TRP A 199 -3.88 -19.06 10.45
C TRP A 199 -4.61 -18.03 9.56
N LEU A 200 -4.31 -18.08 8.26
CA LEU A 200 -4.98 -17.32 7.21
C LEU A 200 -5.78 -18.28 6.33
N HIS A 201 -7.07 -18.02 6.20
CA HIS A 201 -7.92 -18.70 5.24
C HIS A 201 -7.96 -17.88 3.94
N VAL A 202 -7.54 -18.50 2.83
CA VAL A 202 -7.25 -17.86 1.55
C VAL A 202 -8.05 -18.54 0.43
N ARG A 203 -8.86 -17.74 -0.28
CA ARG A 203 -9.63 -18.14 -1.46
C ARG A 203 -9.18 -17.32 -2.67
N LEU A 204 -8.70 -17.98 -3.71
CA LEU A 204 -8.24 -17.37 -4.97
C LEU A 204 -9.33 -17.51 -6.04
N TYR A 205 -9.57 -16.45 -6.81
CA TYR A 205 -10.60 -16.40 -7.84
C TYR A 205 -10.06 -15.88 -9.17
N TYR A 206 -10.57 -16.44 -10.27
CA TYR A 206 -10.44 -15.86 -11.62
C TYR A 206 -11.81 -15.49 -12.18
N CYS A 207 -12.00 -14.24 -12.61
CA CYS A 207 -13.28 -13.77 -13.17
C CYS A 207 -14.49 -14.08 -12.26
N ASP A 208 -14.30 -13.87 -10.96
CA ASP A 208 -15.18 -14.24 -9.83
C ASP A 208 -15.46 -15.75 -9.62
N VAL A 209 -14.87 -16.65 -10.41
CA VAL A 209 -14.92 -18.11 -10.19
C VAL A 209 -13.84 -18.51 -9.18
N LEU A 210 -14.21 -19.26 -8.13
CA LEU A 210 -13.25 -19.82 -7.16
C LEU A 210 -12.35 -20.86 -7.85
N VAL A 211 -11.03 -20.70 -7.74
CA VAL A 211 -10.05 -21.60 -8.39
C VAL A 211 -9.13 -22.33 -7.39
N LYS A 212 -8.98 -21.82 -6.17
CA LYS A 212 -8.21 -22.47 -5.10
C LYS A 212 -8.67 -21.97 -3.73
N GLU A 213 -8.71 -22.87 -2.75
CA GLU A 213 -9.06 -22.58 -1.36
C GLU A 213 -8.09 -23.31 -0.43
N VAL A 214 -7.48 -22.58 0.50
CA VAL A 214 -6.44 -23.08 1.42
C VAL A 214 -6.60 -22.38 2.77
N THR A 215 -6.42 -23.11 3.87
CA THR A 215 -6.17 -22.50 5.19
C THR A 215 -4.73 -22.80 5.57
N THR A 216 -3.93 -21.76 5.78
CA THR A 216 -2.52 -21.88 6.22
C THR A 216 -2.46 -22.50 7.61
N ARG A 217 -1.30 -23.07 7.94
CA ARG A 217 -1.03 -23.74 9.22
C ARG A 217 0.25 -23.26 9.92
N THR A 218 1.14 -22.54 9.23
CA THR A 218 2.38 -22.00 9.81
C THR A 218 2.19 -20.59 10.40
N ALA A 219 2.99 -20.23 11.41
CA ALA A 219 2.98 -18.90 12.01
C ALA A 219 3.74 -17.87 11.15
N GLU A 220 4.64 -18.38 10.30
CA GLU A 220 5.41 -17.66 9.30
C GLU A 220 4.54 -17.13 8.15
N GLY A 221 3.28 -17.58 8.04
CA GLY A 221 2.30 -17.10 7.07
C GLY A 221 2.48 -17.70 5.68
N CYS A 222 2.00 -17.00 4.65
CA CYS A 222 1.98 -17.50 3.28
C CYS A 222 2.44 -16.49 2.21
N ARG A 223 2.97 -17.04 1.12
CA ARG A 223 3.30 -16.33 -0.13
C ARG A 223 2.29 -16.75 -1.21
N ILE A 224 1.45 -15.82 -1.65
CA ILE A 224 0.55 -16.03 -2.80
C ILE A 224 1.30 -15.60 -4.07
N ALA A 225 1.61 -16.55 -4.95
CA ALA A 225 2.49 -16.35 -6.12
C ALA A 225 2.00 -17.15 -7.34
N SER A 226 2.49 -16.83 -8.54
CA SER A 226 2.15 -17.59 -9.76
C SER A 226 3.03 -18.80 -10.03
N ARG A 227 4.05 -19.04 -9.19
CA ARG A 227 5.00 -20.15 -9.30
C ARG A 227 5.64 -20.44 -7.95
N ALA A 228 5.95 -21.72 -7.70
CA ALA A 228 6.76 -22.16 -6.56
C ALA A 228 8.11 -21.44 -6.55
N VAL A 229 8.50 -20.96 -5.37
CA VAL A 229 9.80 -20.31 -5.15
C VAL A 229 10.91 -21.36 -4.99
N PRO A 230 12.03 -21.25 -5.72
CA PRO A 230 13.23 -22.07 -5.47
C PRO A 230 13.74 -21.91 -4.03
N ALA A 231 14.01 -23.02 -3.36
CA ALA A 231 14.34 -23.07 -1.93
C ALA A 231 15.68 -22.41 -1.55
N ASP A 232 16.51 -22.09 -2.54
CA ASP A 232 17.83 -21.44 -2.41
C ASP A 232 17.78 -19.90 -2.34
N SER A 233 16.62 -19.30 -2.61
CA SER A 233 16.52 -17.89 -3.03
C SER A 233 15.94 -16.93 -1.97
N GLU A 234 16.15 -17.18 -0.67
CA GLU A 234 15.50 -16.42 0.42
C GLU A 234 15.64 -14.89 0.31
N ARG A 235 16.82 -14.39 -0.10
CA ARG A 235 17.07 -12.95 -0.28
C ARG A 235 16.15 -12.28 -1.31
N LEU A 236 15.62 -13.04 -2.27
CA LEU A 236 14.77 -12.51 -3.35
C LEU A 236 13.27 -12.70 -3.09
N TYR A 237 12.87 -13.65 -2.26
CA TYR A 237 11.45 -13.99 -2.06
C TYR A 237 10.97 -13.90 -0.61
N GLY A 238 11.88 -13.72 0.36
CA GLY A 238 11.60 -13.83 1.79
C GLY A 238 11.79 -15.26 2.33
N PRO A 239 11.35 -15.55 3.56
CA PRO A 239 11.63 -16.82 4.24
C PRO A 239 11.24 -18.06 3.45
N SER A 240 12.06 -19.11 3.54
CA SER A 240 11.82 -20.44 2.95
C SER A 240 10.68 -21.20 3.64
N CYS A 241 10.50 -21.01 4.95
CA CYS A 241 9.49 -21.65 5.80
C CYS A 241 8.03 -21.14 5.62
N MET A 242 7.83 -20.10 4.82
CA MET A 242 6.51 -19.54 4.52
C MET A 242 5.71 -20.46 3.57
N GLU A 243 4.41 -20.65 3.77
CA GLU A 243 3.60 -21.54 2.91
C GLU A 243 3.41 -20.98 1.50
N GLN A 244 3.60 -21.81 0.46
CA GLN A 244 3.47 -21.40 -0.94
C GLN A 244 2.06 -21.65 -1.47
N ILE A 245 1.28 -20.58 -1.65
CA ILE A 245 -0.08 -20.66 -2.23
C ILE A 245 0.01 -20.25 -3.70
N GLU A 246 0.34 -21.22 -4.55
CA GLU A 246 0.40 -20.99 -6.00
C GLU A 246 -0.97 -20.74 -6.64
N PHE A 247 -1.08 -19.74 -7.51
CA PHE A 247 -2.20 -19.52 -8.43
C PHE A 247 -2.31 -20.68 -9.44
N PRO A 248 -3.49 -21.32 -9.63
CA PRO A 248 -3.66 -22.39 -10.61
C PRO A 248 -3.41 -21.93 -12.06
N PRO A 249 -2.79 -22.75 -12.93
CA PRO A 249 -2.67 -22.42 -14.35
C PRO A 249 -4.06 -22.35 -15.02
N PRO A 250 -4.44 -21.24 -15.69
CA PRO A 250 -5.80 -21.03 -16.18
C PRO A 250 -6.32 -22.16 -17.08
N ARG A 251 -5.46 -22.68 -17.96
CA ARG A 251 -5.74 -23.81 -18.86
C ARG A 251 -6.05 -25.15 -18.18
N ALA A 252 -5.77 -25.33 -16.88
CA ALA A 252 -6.16 -26.53 -16.13
C ALA A 252 -7.59 -26.45 -15.58
N LEU A 253 -8.23 -25.28 -15.64
CA LEU A 253 -9.59 -25.05 -15.15
C LEU A 253 -10.59 -25.40 -16.25
N SER A 254 -10.66 -26.71 -16.56
CA SER A 254 -11.47 -27.28 -17.64
C SER A 254 -12.98 -27.06 -17.42
N GLY A 255 -13.51 -25.93 -17.88
CA GLY A 255 -14.93 -25.60 -17.83
C GLY A 255 -15.33 -24.56 -18.88
N SER A 256 -16.48 -24.78 -19.52
CA SER A 256 -17.06 -23.79 -20.44
C SER A 256 -17.59 -22.61 -19.62
N GLY A 257 -16.94 -21.45 -19.73
CA GLY A 257 -17.25 -20.28 -18.91
C GLY A 257 -16.27 -19.12 -19.11
N ARG A 258 -16.48 -18.02 -18.37
CA ARG A 258 -15.73 -16.75 -18.56
C ARG A 258 -14.22 -16.87 -18.35
N VAL A 259 -13.77 -17.80 -17.51
CA VAL A 259 -12.33 -18.08 -17.33
C VAL A 259 -11.70 -18.53 -18.66
N ALA A 260 -12.35 -19.41 -19.40
CA ALA A 260 -11.85 -19.90 -20.69
C ALA A 260 -11.70 -18.77 -21.72
N SER A 261 -12.66 -17.84 -21.80
CA SER A 261 -12.57 -16.66 -22.68
C SER A 261 -11.51 -15.63 -22.25
N MET A 262 -11.03 -15.69 -21.00
CA MET A 262 -10.01 -14.79 -20.45
C MET A 262 -8.64 -15.47 -20.28
N THR A 263 -8.49 -16.74 -20.68
CA THR A 263 -7.25 -17.53 -20.57
C THR A 263 -6.02 -16.76 -21.06
N ASP A 264 -6.07 -16.22 -22.28
CA ASP A 264 -4.97 -15.47 -22.88
C ASP A 264 -4.63 -14.17 -22.13
N VAL A 265 -5.57 -13.61 -21.36
CA VAL A 265 -5.34 -12.43 -20.51
C VAL A 265 -4.68 -12.87 -19.21
N LEU A 266 -5.19 -13.93 -18.58
CA LEU A 266 -4.68 -14.49 -17.33
C LEU A 266 -3.24 -15.02 -17.50
N GLU A 267 -2.94 -15.73 -18.58
CA GLU A 267 -1.59 -16.24 -18.85
C GLU A 267 -0.57 -15.12 -19.15
N ARG A 268 -1.02 -13.93 -19.59
CA ARG A 268 -0.15 -12.73 -19.68
C ARG A 268 -0.02 -11.96 -18.36
N LEU A 269 -0.99 -12.05 -17.46
CA LEU A 269 -0.93 -11.40 -16.15
C LEU A 269 -0.08 -12.17 -15.14
N LEU A 270 -0.24 -13.50 -15.07
CA LEU A 270 0.40 -14.36 -14.07
C LEU A 270 1.94 -14.26 -14.01
N PRO A 271 2.72 -14.14 -15.10
CA PRO A 271 4.17 -13.96 -15.01
C PRO A 271 4.60 -12.73 -14.21
N HIS A 272 3.77 -11.68 -14.16
CA HIS A 272 4.06 -10.50 -13.35
C HIS A 272 3.91 -10.76 -11.84
N LEU A 273 3.33 -11.90 -11.45
CA LEU A 273 3.04 -12.31 -10.06
C LEU A 273 4.04 -13.31 -9.46
N GLU A 274 5.16 -13.61 -10.14
CA GLU A 274 6.13 -14.66 -9.71
C GLU A 274 6.68 -14.45 -8.29
N ARG A 275 7.14 -13.23 -7.95
CA ARG A 275 7.58 -12.91 -6.58
C ARG A 275 6.42 -12.75 -5.57
N GLY A 276 5.18 -12.80 -6.04
CA GLY A 276 3.97 -12.87 -5.22
C GLY A 276 3.70 -11.70 -4.26
N VAL A 277 2.85 -12.00 -3.29
CA VAL A 277 2.59 -11.19 -2.09
C VAL A 277 2.77 -12.08 -0.86
N LEU A 278 3.39 -11.54 0.18
CA LEU A 278 3.57 -12.23 1.46
C LEU A 278 2.50 -11.71 2.43
N LEU A 279 1.85 -12.60 3.18
CA LEU A 279 0.92 -12.27 4.26
C LEU A 279 1.24 -13.09 5.51
N TRP A 280 1.12 -12.49 6.68
CA TRP A 280 1.33 -13.16 7.97
C TRP A 280 0.47 -12.52 9.06
N VAL A 281 0.23 -13.27 10.14
CA VAL A 281 -0.43 -12.79 11.35
C VAL A 281 0.63 -12.57 12.42
N ALA A 282 0.55 -11.45 13.13
CA ALA A 282 1.31 -11.17 14.34
C ALA A 282 0.33 -10.68 15.43
N PRO A 283 0.73 -10.62 16.73
CA PRO A 283 -0.19 -10.24 17.81
C PRO A 283 -0.91 -8.90 17.56
N GLU A 284 -0.24 -7.94 16.92
CA GLU A 284 -0.79 -6.62 16.62
C GLU A 284 -1.81 -6.63 15.47
N GLY A 285 -1.79 -7.64 14.58
CA GLY A 285 -2.73 -7.75 13.46
C GLY A 285 -2.23 -8.54 12.25
N VAL A 286 -2.97 -8.43 11.14
CA VAL A 286 -2.57 -9.03 9.85
C VAL A 286 -1.72 -8.06 9.06
N PHE A 287 -0.59 -8.52 8.56
CA PHE A 287 0.36 -7.75 7.77
C PHE A 287 0.56 -8.35 6.38
N MET A 288 1.01 -7.52 5.44
CA MET A 288 1.42 -7.98 4.11
C MET A 288 2.61 -7.21 3.55
N LYS A 289 3.30 -7.81 2.57
CA LYS A 289 4.34 -7.18 1.76
C LYS A 289 4.23 -7.60 0.29
N ARG A 290 4.16 -6.63 -0.63
CA ARG A 290 4.11 -6.87 -2.09
C ARG A 290 5.52 -7.01 -2.68
N GLN A 291 5.82 -8.11 -3.38
CA GLN A 291 7.12 -8.33 -4.04
C GLN A 291 7.03 -8.61 -5.55
N CYS A 292 5.88 -9.07 -6.04
CA CYS A 292 5.53 -9.18 -7.47
C CYS A 292 5.77 -7.88 -8.26
N GLN A 293 5.92 -8.02 -9.58
CA GLN A 293 6.02 -6.88 -10.50
C GLN A 293 4.64 -6.27 -10.74
N GLY A 294 3.62 -7.12 -10.93
CA GLY A 294 2.23 -6.70 -11.11
C GLY A 294 1.75 -5.78 -10.00
N ARG A 295 0.93 -4.79 -10.35
CA ARG A 295 0.27 -3.92 -9.37
C ARG A 295 -0.73 -4.75 -8.57
N VAL A 296 -0.77 -4.52 -7.25
CA VAL A 296 -1.76 -5.12 -6.36
C VAL A 296 -2.50 -3.99 -5.67
N TYR A 297 -3.82 -4.11 -5.64
CA TYR A 297 -4.72 -3.17 -4.99
C TYR A 297 -5.54 -3.91 -3.94
N TRP A 298 -6.14 -3.21 -2.96
CA TRP A 298 -6.84 -3.89 -1.86
C TRP A 298 -8.05 -3.16 -1.30
N ASN A 299 -8.84 -3.90 -0.53
CA ASN A 299 -9.85 -3.39 0.38
C ASN A 299 -9.85 -4.23 1.67
N GLY A 300 -10.24 -3.65 2.79
CA GLY A 300 -10.19 -4.28 4.11
C GLY A 300 -10.26 -3.28 5.26
N PRO A 301 -10.11 -3.72 6.52
CA PRO A 301 -10.40 -2.90 7.70
C PRO A 301 -9.58 -1.62 7.82
N LEU A 302 -8.29 -1.67 7.45
CA LEU A 302 -7.38 -0.51 7.45
C LEU A 302 -7.22 0.15 6.07
N ALA A 303 -8.12 -0.12 5.11
CA ALA A 303 -8.02 0.45 3.77
C ALA A 303 -8.36 1.96 3.79
N PRO A 304 -7.48 2.85 3.28
CA PRO A 304 -7.65 4.30 3.46
C PRO A 304 -8.78 4.91 2.61
N HIS A 305 -9.25 4.20 1.58
CA HIS A 305 -10.32 4.67 0.69
C HIS A 305 -11.34 3.56 0.39
N ARG A 306 -12.63 3.94 0.33
CA ARG A 306 -13.75 3.03 0.00
C ARG A 306 -14.14 3.09 -1.48
N ASP A 307 -14.15 4.28 -2.07
CA ASP A 307 -14.61 4.52 -3.44
C ASP A 307 -13.46 4.83 -4.42
N TRP A 308 -12.20 4.68 -3.97
CA TRP A 308 -10.99 4.96 -4.75
C TRP A 308 -9.98 3.81 -4.61
N PRO A 309 -9.20 3.48 -5.67
CA PRO A 309 -8.26 2.37 -5.61
C PRO A 309 -7.17 2.51 -4.54
N ASN A 310 -6.99 1.50 -3.68
CA ASN A 310 -5.92 1.45 -2.68
C ASN A 310 -4.74 0.66 -3.25
N LYS A 311 -3.76 1.32 -3.85
CA LYS A 311 -2.54 0.67 -4.40
C LYS A 311 -1.58 0.25 -3.27
N LEU A 312 -1.04 -0.96 -3.37
CA LEU A 312 0.04 -1.44 -2.50
C LEU A 312 1.39 -1.22 -3.19
N GLU A 313 2.29 -0.49 -2.54
CA GLU A 313 3.63 -0.26 -3.06
C GLU A 313 4.58 -1.44 -2.82
N ARG A 314 5.52 -1.62 -3.74
CA ARG A 314 6.43 -2.76 -3.76
C ARG A 314 7.48 -2.63 -2.67
N GLU A 315 7.84 -3.75 -2.06
CA GLU A 315 8.75 -3.89 -0.91
C GLU A 315 8.33 -3.14 0.38
N LYS A 316 7.21 -2.42 0.39
CA LYS A 316 6.65 -1.79 1.58
C LYS A 316 5.75 -2.78 2.33
N THR A 317 5.92 -2.86 3.65
CA THR A 317 5.02 -3.58 4.55
C THR A 317 3.79 -2.73 4.87
N TYR A 318 2.62 -3.35 4.87
CA TYR A 318 1.34 -2.74 5.25
C TYR A 318 0.68 -3.56 6.36
N LYS A 319 0.05 -2.89 7.32
CA LYS A 319 -0.90 -3.50 8.26
C LYS A 319 -2.29 -3.44 7.61
N LEU A 320 -2.99 -4.57 7.54
CA LEU A 320 -4.28 -4.70 6.85
C LEU A 320 -5.47 -4.79 7.82
N LEU A 321 -5.24 -5.40 8.98
CA LEU A 321 -6.14 -5.47 10.13
C LEU A 321 -5.35 -5.13 11.39
N ASP A 322 -6.01 -4.49 12.36
CA ASP A 322 -5.49 -4.25 13.70
C ASP A 322 -6.27 -5.11 14.71
N THR A 323 -5.57 -5.93 15.50
CA THR A 323 -6.19 -6.86 16.45
C THR A 323 -6.99 -6.12 17.53
N GLN A 324 -6.45 -5.02 18.06
CA GLN A 324 -7.09 -4.24 19.12
C GLN A 324 -8.34 -3.53 18.58
N GLN A 325 -8.26 -2.96 17.38
CA GLN A 325 -9.42 -2.34 16.72
C GLN A 325 -10.51 -3.38 16.40
N PHE A 326 -10.14 -4.57 15.93
CA PHE A 326 -11.08 -5.66 15.69
C PHE A 326 -11.79 -6.10 16.97
N LEU A 327 -11.05 -6.31 18.07
CA LEU A 327 -11.62 -6.69 19.37
C LEU A 327 -12.52 -5.58 19.96
N GLN A 328 -12.19 -4.31 19.74
CA GLN A 328 -13.06 -3.19 20.11
C GLN A 328 -14.36 -3.15 19.31
N GLN A 329 -14.31 -3.37 17.99
CA GLN A 329 -15.51 -3.50 17.15
C GLN A 329 -16.37 -4.70 17.58
N LEU A 330 -15.74 -5.85 17.87
CA LEU A 330 -16.40 -7.06 18.35
C LEU A 330 -17.09 -6.84 19.71
N ARG A 331 -16.44 -6.13 20.64
CA ARG A 331 -17.04 -5.72 21.92
C ARG A 331 -18.27 -4.83 21.70
N GLY A 332 -18.15 -3.80 20.86
CA GLY A 332 -19.27 -2.90 20.56
C GLY A 332 -20.44 -3.57 19.83
N TYR A 333 -20.18 -4.57 18.99
CA TYR A 333 -21.20 -5.42 18.38
C TYR A 333 -21.97 -6.21 19.46
N LEU A 334 -21.25 -6.85 20.39
CA LEU A 334 -21.84 -7.62 21.49
C LEU A 334 -22.60 -6.76 22.51
N SER A 335 -22.04 -5.63 22.96
CA SER A 335 -22.60 -4.84 24.06
C SER A 335 -23.63 -3.79 23.63
N HIS A 336 -23.56 -3.30 22.39
CA HIS A 336 -24.31 -2.12 21.93
C HIS A 336 -24.95 -2.28 20.55
N GLY A 337 -24.92 -3.47 19.94
CA GLY A 337 -25.50 -3.72 18.61
C GLY A 337 -24.85 -2.90 17.49
N GLN A 338 -23.58 -2.51 17.65
CA GLN A 338 -22.83 -1.78 16.62
C GLN A 338 -22.69 -2.60 15.32
N PRO A 339 -22.35 -1.96 14.18
CA PRO A 339 -22.05 -2.69 12.94
C PRO A 339 -21.03 -3.81 13.14
N THR A 340 -21.21 -4.91 12.41
CA THR A 340 -20.37 -6.10 12.51
C THR A 340 -18.88 -5.78 12.28
N PRO A 341 -17.95 -6.30 13.10
CA PRO A 341 -16.52 -6.07 12.93
C PRO A 341 -16.03 -6.53 11.56
N GLN A 342 -15.16 -5.73 10.94
CA GLN A 342 -14.60 -6.06 9.62
C GLN A 342 -13.29 -6.82 9.77
N TYR A 343 -13.16 -7.95 9.06
CA TYR A 343 -11.94 -8.77 9.06
C TYR A 343 -11.57 -9.36 7.69
N GLN A 344 -12.46 -9.29 6.71
CA GLN A 344 -12.23 -9.72 5.34
C GLN A 344 -11.24 -8.77 4.65
N ILE A 345 -10.21 -9.34 4.04
CA ILE A 345 -9.17 -8.64 3.27
C ILE A 345 -9.27 -9.12 1.82
N HIS A 346 -9.47 -8.20 0.89
CA HIS A 346 -9.55 -8.52 -0.54
C HIS A 346 -8.36 -7.89 -1.27
N LEU A 347 -7.60 -8.72 -2.00
CA LEU A 347 -6.51 -8.31 -2.88
C LEU A 347 -6.92 -8.50 -4.33
N CYS A 348 -6.66 -7.49 -5.17
CA CYS A 348 -6.89 -7.51 -6.61
C CYS A 348 -5.56 -7.34 -7.35
N PHE A 349 -5.31 -8.18 -8.36
CA PHE A 349 -4.01 -8.26 -9.04
C PHE A 349 -4.13 -7.79 -10.50
N GLY A 350 -3.32 -6.81 -10.88
CA GLY A 350 -3.28 -6.21 -12.22
C GLY A 350 -4.28 -5.05 -12.44
N GLU A 351 -5.38 -5.01 -11.69
CA GLU A 351 -6.48 -4.05 -11.88
C GLU A 351 -6.72 -3.14 -10.67
N GLU A 352 -7.27 -1.95 -10.93
CA GLU A 352 -7.63 -0.98 -9.89
C GLU A 352 -8.81 -1.45 -9.02
N TYR A 353 -8.65 -1.38 -7.70
CA TYR A 353 -9.64 -1.84 -6.71
C TYR A 353 -9.51 -1.10 -5.36
N PRO A 354 -10.60 -0.78 -4.65
CA PRO A 354 -11.99 -0.85 -5.10
C PRO A 354 -12.26 0.08 -6.29
N THR A 355 -13.13 -0.35 -7.21
CA THR A 355 -13.54 0.49 -8.34
C THR A 355 -14.54 1.54 -7.87
N SER A 356 -14.44 2.77 -8.39
CA SER A 356 -15.39 3.83 -8.07
C SER A 356 -16.82 3.49 -8.52
N ALA A 357 -17.80 3.96 -7.74
CA ALA A 357 -19.23 3.65 -7.90
C ALA A 357 -19.71 3.82 -9.36
N GLY A 358 -20.44 2.82 -9.84
CA GLY A 358 -20.95 2.74 -11.23
C GLY A 358 -20.13 1.82 -12.16
N HIS A 359 -18.90 1.42 -11.79
CA HIS A 359 -18.05 0.56 -12.64
C HIS A 359 -17.80 -0.82 -12.00
N HIS A 360 -18.85 -1.62 -11.88
CA HIS A 360 -18.80 -3.00 -11.37
C HIS A 360 -18.30 -4.00 -12.43
N PHE A 361 -17.10 -3.77 -12.97
CA PHE A 361 -16.40 -4.78 -13.76
C PHE A 361 -15.88 -5.88 -12.83
N GLN A 362 -16.18 -7.14 -13.20
CA GLN A 362 -15.65 -8.34 -12.54
C GLN A 362 -14.13 -8.37 -12.63
N LYS A 363 -13.46 -8.89 -11.60
CA LYS A 363 -12.00 -8.86 -11.52
C LYS A 363 -11.37 -10.14 -12.05
N LEU A 364 -10.32 -9.99 -12.85
CA LEU A 364 -9.62 -11.08 -13.52
C LEU A 364 -8.91 -11.99 -12.52
N ILE A 365 -8.25 -11.41 -11.50
CA ILE A 365 -7.53 -12.15 -10.46
C ILE A 365 -7.77 -11.50 -9.10
N MET A 366 -8.35 -12.27 -8.17
CA MET A 366 -8.61 -11.87 -6.78
C MET A 366 -8.05 -12.90 -5.78
N ALA A 367 -7.68 -12.43 -4.59
CA ALA A 367 -7.53 -13.25 -3.40
C ALA A 367 -8.35 -12.66 -2.26
N HIS A 368 -9.26 -13.44 -1.68
CA HIS A 368 -9.95 -13.11 -0.44
C HIS A 368 -9.24 -13.82 0.71
N VAL A 369 -8.90 -13.07 1.75
CA VAL A 369 -8.15 -13.54 2.92
C VAL A 369 -8.91 -13.20 4.18
N GLU A 370 -9.05 -14.17 5.07
CA GLU A 370 -9.67 -14.03 6.38
C GLU A 370 -8.71 -14.58 7.44
N PRO A 371 -8.29 -13.79 8.45
CA PRO A 371 -7.63 -14.34 9.62
C PRO A 371 -8.61 -15.25 10.37
N VAL A 372 -8.18 -16.49 10.62
CA VAL A 372 -9.06 -17.55 11.16
C VAL A 372 -9.57 -17.17 12.55
N PHE A 373 -8.69 -16.67 13.43
CA PHE A 373 -9.08 -16.20 14.78
C PHE A 373 -10.22 -15.18 14.76
N ALA A 374 -10.20 -14.23 13.81
CA ALA A 374 -11.19 -13.16 13.74
C ALA A 374 -12.54 -13.69 13.25
N ARG A 375 -12.51 -14.57 12.24
CA ARG A 375 -13.70 -15.28 11.74
C ARG A 375 -14.33 -16.14 12.83
N GLU A 376 -13.51 -16.88 13.58
CA GLU A 376 -13.98 -17.75 14.66
C GLU A 376 -14.55 -16.95 15.82
N LEU A 377 -13.87 -15.90 16.30
CA LEU A 377 -14.38 -14.99 17.34
C LEU A 377 -15.71 -14.35 16.93
N PHE A 378 -15.82 -13.84 15.70
CA PHE A 378 -17.05 -13.23 15.22
C PHE A 378 -18.19 -14.25 15.08
N HIS A 379 -17.92 -15.43 14.52
CA HIS A 379 -18.91 -16.51 14.39
C HIS A 379 -19.49 -16.92 15.75
N HIS A 380 -18.65 -17.06 16.79
CA HIS A 380 -19.11 -17.37 18.14
C HIS A 380 -19.87 -16.20 18.78
N ALA A 381 -19.46 -14.94 18.53
CA ALA A 381 -20.20 -13.76 18.97
C ALA A 381 -21.61 -13.68 18.33
N GLN A 382 -21.76 -14.05 17.06
CA GLN A 382 -23.08 -14.14 16.41
C GLN A 382 -23.97 -15.21 17.05
N HIS A 383 -23.41 -16.34 17.50
CA HIS A 383 -24.15 -17.43 18.15
C HIS A 383 -24.59 -17.11 19.59
N MET A 384 -23.85 -16.28 20.32
CA MET A 384 -24.29 -15.75 21.62
C MET A 384 -25.30 -14.61 21.47
N GLY A 385 -25.16 -13.81 20.40
CA GLY A 385 -26.02 -12.68 20.07
C GLY A 385 -25.89 -11.48 21.02
N PRO A 386 -26.47 -10.31 20.68
CA PRO A 386 -26.43 -9.11 21.53
C PRO A 386 -27.32 -9.17 22.79
N ALA A 387 -27.85 -10.35 23.15
CA ALA A 387 -28.96 -10.49 24.09
C ALA A 387 -28.58 -10.86 25.53
N LEU A 388 -27.32 -11.25 25.79
CA LEU A 388 -26.86 -11.75 27.10
C LEU A 388 -26.55 -10.65 28.13
N LEU A 389 -27.45 -9.65 28.24
CA LEU A 389 -27.53 -8.75 29.41
C LEU A 389 -28.38 -9.33 30.55
N HIS A 390 -29.12 -10.42 30.31
CA HIS A 390 -29.78 -11.20 31.36
C HIS A 390 -29.23 -12.64 31.40
N GLY A 391 -28.72 -13.04 32.56
CA GLY A 391 -28.00 -14.30 32.73
C GLY A 391 -28.90 -15.53 32.68
N SER A 392 -28.81 -16.30 31.59
CA SER A 392 -29.29 -17.69 31.49
C SER A 392 -28.15 -18.60 31.04
N PRO A 393 -27.90 -19.74 31.70
CA PRO A 393 -26.87 -20.69 31.27
C PRO A 393 -27.41 -21.60 30.15
N HIS A 394 -27.10 -21.27 28.89
CA HIS A 394 -27.34 -22.15 27.75
C HIS A 394 -26.06 -22.86 27.26
N PRO A 395 -26.18 -24.07 26.68
CA PRO A 395 -25.05 -24.98 26.51
C PRO A 395 -24.06 -24.51 25.45
N CYS A 396 -22.77 -24.74 25.70
CA CYS A 396 -21.71 -24.53 24.70
C CYS A 396 -21.98 -25.37 23.44
N ALA A 397 -21.80 -24.76 22.27
CA ALA A 397 -21.75 -25.51 21.02
C ALA A 397 -20.57 -26.51 21.05
N PRO A 398 -20.78 -27.81 20.75
CA PRO A 398 -19.72 -28.80 20.79
C PRO A 398 -18.72 -28.56 19.65
N GLY A 399 -17.51 -28.11 19.99
CA GLY A 399 -16.43 -27.84 19.03
C GLY A 399 -15.72 -26.49 19.22
N ALA A 400 -16.24 -25.59 20.05
CA ALA A 400 -15.60 -24.31 20.35
C ALA A 400 -14.32 -24.50 21.20
N SER A 401 -13.18 -23.94 20.76
CA SER A 401 -11.95 -23.91 21.57
C SER A 401 -12.19 -23.14 22.88
N SER A 402 -11.67 -23.67 24.00
CA SER A 402 -11.83 -23.07 25.32
C SER A 402 -11.28 -21.64 25.38
N HIS A 403 -10.23 -21.36 24.60
CA HIS A 403 -9.63 -20.02 24.46
C HIS A 403 -10.61 -19.00 23.85
N ILE A 404 -11.33 -19.36 22.79
CA ILE A 404 -12.32 -18.49 22.11
C ILE A 404 -13.41 -18.06 23.10
N ILE A 405 -13.94 -19.03 23.88
CA ILE A 405 -14.95 -18.75 24.91
C ILE A 405 -14.37 -17.85 26.03
N HIS A 406 -13.10 -18.02 26.39
CA HIS A 406 -12.44 -17.18 27.39
C HIS A 406 -12.31 -15.72 26.93
N VAL A 407 -11.77 -15.48 25.72
CA VAL A 407 -11.62 -14.14 25.14
C VAL A 407 -12.97 -13.43 25.04
N LEU A 408 -14.00 -14.11 24.54
CA LEU A 408 -15.33 -13.51 24.41
C LEU A 408 -15.96 -13.19 25.78
N LYS A 409 -15.76 -14.04 26.80
CA LYS A 409 -16.20 -13.75 28.18
C LYS A 409 -15.48 -12.53 28.77
N GLN A 410 -14.19 -12.34 28.49
CA GLN A 410 -13.46 -11.14 28.92
C GLN A 410 -14.00 -9.87 28.24
N LEU A 411 -14.30 -9.90 26.93
CA LEU A 411 -14.88 -8.75 26.22
C LEU A 411 -16.25 -8.34 26.77
N CYS A 412 -17.05 -9.30 27.27
CA CYS A 412 -18.38 -9.05 27.84
C CYS A 412 -18.37 -8.63 29.33
N GLN A 413 -17.23 -8.63 30.02
CA GLN A 413 -17.11 -8.01 31.35
C GLN A 413 -17.12 -6.47 31.21
N PRO A 414 -17.65 -5.71 32.19
CA PRO A 414 -17.79 -4.25 32.12
C PRO A 414 -16.46 -3.49 32.13
#